data_AF-A0A354YY08-F1
#
_entry.id   AF-A0A354YY08-F1
#
_cell.length_a   1.000
_cell.length_b   1.000
_cell.length_c   1.000
_cell.angle_alpha   90.00
_cell.angle_beta   90.00
_cell.angle_gamma   90.00
#
_symmetry.space_group_name_H-M   'P 1'
#
loop_
_entity.id
_entity.type
_entity.pdbx_description
1 polymer ?
#
loop_
_entity_poly.entity_id
_entity_poly.type
_entity_poly.pdbx_seq_one_letter_code
_entity_poly.pdbx_strand_id
1 'polypeptide(L)' 'HKIQGIGAGFIPPVLNIEMVDQIIPVSDEDAIETCRQIAKKEALLLGISSGAAIFAALNLARDMDPSQKI' A
#
# COMPACT_ATOMS: atom_id res chain seq x y z
N HIS A 1 1.73 -12.61 -8.28
CA HIS A 1 0.58 -11.71 -8.10
C HIS A 1 -0.44 -12.37 -7.18
N LYS A 2 -0.17 -12.31 -5.88
CA LYS A 2 -1.04 -12.83 -4.82
C LYS A 2 -1.96 -11.73 -4.27
N ILE A 3 -1.61 -10.46 -4.45
CA ILE A 3 -2.48 -9.34 -4.08
C ILE A 3 -3.66 -9.26 -5.06
N GLN A 4 -4.87 -9.50 -4.56
CA GLN A 4 -6.09 -9.39 -5.36
C GLN A 4 -6.64 -7.96 -5.32
N GLY A 5 -7.27 -7.53 -6.42
CA GLY A 5 -7.95 -6.24 -6.53
C GLY A 5 -7.11 -5.05 -6.99
N ILE A 6 -5.78 -5.20 -7.09
CA ILE A 6 -4.86 -4.16 -7.61
C ILE A 6 -3.88 -4.75 -8.62
N GLY A 7 -3.37 -3.94 -9.54
CA GLY A 7 -2.40 -4.36 -10.57
C GLY A 7 -3.05 -5.04 -11.77
N ALA A 8 -3.75 -4.26 -12.60
CA ALA A 8 -4.52 -4.78 -13.75
C ALA A 8 -3.65 -5.19 -14.96
N GLY A 9 -2.35 -4.89 -14.98
CA GLY A 9 -1.45 -5.17 -16.10
C GLY A 9 -1.60 -4.24 -17.31
N PHE A 10 -2.50 -3.25 -17.22
CA PHE A 10 -2.69 -2.16 -18.18
C PHE A 10 -3.13 -0.89 -17.42
N ILE A 11 -3.15 0.26 -18.10
CA ILE A 11 -3.67 1.52 -17.55
C ILE A 11 -5.17 1.62 -17.90
N PRO A 12 -6.09 1.58 -16.91
CA PRO A 12 -7.51 1.73 -17.18
C PRO A 12 -7.83 3.12 -17.75
N PRO A 13 -8.78 3.26 -18.68
CA PRO A 13 -9.13 4.57 -19.27
C PRO A 13 -9.72 5.56 -18.24
N VAL A 14 -10.20 5.06 -17.09
CA VAL A 14 -10.72 5.87 -15.98
C VAL A 14 -9.63 6.37 -15.04
N LEU A 15 -8.38 5.90 -15.16
CA LEU A 15 -7.26 6.32 -14.34
C LEU A 15 -6.57 7.54 -14.98
N ASN A 16 -6.57 8.68 -14.29
CA ASN A 16 -5.75 9.81 -14.67
C ASN A 16 -4.36 9.71 -14.02
N ILE A 17 -3.36 9.28 -14.79
CA ILE A 17 -1.98 9.11 -14.29
C ILE A 17 -1.28 10.44 -13.98
N GLU A 18 -1.72 11.54 -14.57
CA GLU A 18 -1.12 12.88 -14.35
C GLU A 18 -1.38 13.40 -12.94
N MET A 19 -2.36 12.84 -12.22
CA MET A 19 -2.63 13.16 -10.82
C MET A 19 -1.79 12.34 -9.83
N VAL A 20 -0.95 11.42 -10.31
CA VAL A 20 -0.14 10.53 -9.45
C VAL A 20 1.26 11.11 -9.32
N ASP A 21 1.59 11.63 -8.14
CA ASP A 21 2.92 12.19 -7.86
C ASP A 21 4.01 11.11 -7.80
N GLN A 22 3.68 9.94 -7.26
CA GLN A 22 4.63 8.86 -7.03
C GLN A 22 3.96 7.48 -7.08
N ILE A 23 4.72 6.49 -7.55
CA ILE A 23 4.35 5.06 -7.50
C ILE A 23 5.34 4.34 -6.59
N ILE A 24 4.83 3.65 -5.56
CA ILE A 24 5.63 2.82 -4.66
C ILE A 24 5.33 1.34 -4.97
N PRO A 25 6.27 0.58 -5.57
CA PRO A 25 6.08 -0.84 -5.80
C PRO A 25 6.14 -1.61 -4.47
N VAL A 26 5.26 -2.58 -4.30
CA VAL A 26 5.18 -3.43 -3.10
C VAL A 26 5.15 -4.89 -3.50
N SER A 27 5.97 -5.71 -2.84
CA SER A 27 6.00 -7.16 -3.08
C SER A 27 4.79 -7.87 -2.47
N ASP A 28 4.46 -9.07 -2.99
CA ASP A 28 3.43 -9.93 -2.40
C ASP A 28 3.78 -10.24 -0.92
N GLU A 29 5.06 -10.49 -0.64
CA GLU A 29 5.59 -10.83 0.69
C GLU A 29 5.45 -9.67 1.69
N ASP A 30 5.83 -8.46 1.31
CA ASP A 30 5.76 -7.26 2.18
C ASP A 30 4.31 -6.91 2.52
N ALA A 31 3.42 -7.01 1.55
CA ALA A 31 1.99 -6.75 1.74
C ALA A 31 1.37 -7.76 2.72
N ILE A 32 1.68 -9.06 2.54
CA ILE A 32 1.17 -10.12 3.41
C ILE A 32 1.72 -9.97 4.83
N GLU A 33 3.02 -9.72 4.98
CA GLU A 33 3.62 -9.57 6.30
C GLU A 33 3.08 -8.34 7.02
N THR A 34 2.98 -7.20 6.33
CA THR A 34 2.40 -5.98 6.90
C THR A 34 0.95 -6.21 7.35
N CYS A 35 0.13 -6.86 6.53
CA CYS A 35 -1.24 -7.21 6.91
C CYS A 35 -1.29 -8.06 8.20
N ARG A 36 -0.39 -9.04 8.34
CA ARG A 36 -0.31 -9.87 9.56
C ARG A 36 0.14 -9.07 10.78
N GLN A 37 1.10 -8.15 10.60
CA GLN A 37 1.57 -7.29 11.69
C GLN A 37 0.47 -6.37 12.18
N ILE A 38 -0.29 -5.76 11.27
CA ILE A 38 -1.42 -4.89 11.61
C ILE A 38 -2.53 -5.66 12.33
N ALA A 39 -2.86 -6.88 11.89
CA ALA A 39 -3.82 -7.72 12.61
C ALA A 39 -3.37 -8.03 14.05
N LYS A 40 -2.06 -8.24 14.28
CA LYS A 40 -1.50 -8.54 15.60
C LYS A 40 -1.40 -7.31 16.51
N LYS A 41 -1.04 -6.16 15.97
CA LYS A 41 -0.71 -4.95 16.76
C LYS A 41 -1.92 -4.05 16.96
N GLU A 42 -2.76 -3.91 15.94
CA GLU A 42 -3.87 -2.96 15.90
C GLU A 42 -5.24 -3.65 15.94
N ALA A 43 -5.27 -4.99 16.00
CA ALA A 43 -6.49 -5.80 15.96
C ALA A 43 -7.38 -5.53 14.71
N LEU A 44 -6.77 -5.10 13.61
CA LEU A 44 -7.46 -4.84 12.34
C LEU A 44 -7.32 -6.02 11.38
N LEU A 45 -8.44 -6.66 11.06
CA LEU A 45 -8.52 -7.73 10.07
C LEU A 45 -8.75 -7.14 8.68
N LEU A 46 -7.68 -7.03 7.90
CA LEU A 46 -7.68 -6.41 6.58
C LEU A 46 -7.28 -7.43 5.49
N GLY A 47 -7.46 -7.02 4.23
CA GLY A 47 -6.99 -7.78 3.07
C GLY A 47 -5.52 -7.46 2.73
N ILE A 48 -4.92 -8.31 1.87
CA ILE A 48 -3.52 -8.15 1.45
C ILE A 48 -3.29 -6.80 0.75
N SER A 49 -4.27 -6.30 -0.02
CA SER A 49 -4.18 -4.98 -0.66
C SER A 49 -4.06 -3.84 0.35
N SER A 50 -4.72 -3.93 1.51
CA SER A 50 -4.56 -2.98 2.60
C SER A 50 -3.17 -3.08 3.22
N GLY A 51 -2.62 -4.31 3.35
CA GLY A 51 -1.23 -4.51 3.75
C GLY A 51 -0.25 -3.81 2.82
N ALA A 52 -0.48 -3.85 1.51
CA ALA A 52 0.34 -3.13 0.53
C ALA A 52 0.26 -1.60 0.69
N ALA A 53 -0.96 -1.08 0.86
CA ALA A 53 -1.17 0.35 1.07
C ALA A 53 -0.49 0.86 2.35
N ILE A 54 -0.60 0.10 3.45
CA ILE A 54 0.02 0.45 4.73
C ILE A 54 1.55 0.35 4.64
N PHE A 55 2.09 -0.66 3.96
CA PHE A 55 3.54 -0.78 3.74
C PHE A 55 4.09 0.42 2.96
N ALA A 56 3.40 0.82 1.88
CA ALA A 56 3.78 1.99 1.10
C ALA A 56 3.70 3.28 1.92
N ALA A 57 2.63 3.47 2.70
CA ALA A 57 2.47 4.63 3.58
C ALA A 57 3.58 4.69 4.65
N LEU A 58 3.92 3.57 5.28
CA LEU A 58 5.01 3.50 6.26
C LEU A 58 6.38 3.80 5.65
N ASN A 59 6.62 3.40 4.40
CA ASN A 59 7.86 3.74 3.69
C ASN A 59 7.92 5.24 3.38
N LEU A 60 6.83 5.83 2.89
CA LEU A 60 6.76 7.26 2.60
C LEU A 60 6.93 8.11 3.88
N ALA A 61 6.29 7.70 4.98
CA ALA A 61 6.34 8.41 6.25
C ALA A 61 7.75 8.51 6.87
N ARG A 62 8.71 7.66 6.45
CA ARG A 62 10.10 7.74 6.95
C ARG A 62 10.82 9.01 6.53
N ASP A 63 10.44 9.55 5.38
CA ASP A 63 11.07 10.74 4.79
C ASP A 63 10.22 12.01 5.03
N MET A 64 9.08 11.90 5.72
CA MET A 64 8.19 13.01 6.05
C MET A 64 8.60 13.70 7.36
N ASP A 65 8.25 14.98 7.49
CA ASP A 65 8.35 15.67 8.77
C ASP A 65 7.36 15.03 9.77
N PRO A 66 7.76 14.75 11.02
CA PRO A 66 6.90 14.08 12.01
C PRO A 66 5.58 14.80 12.34
N SER A 67 5.47 16.09 12.04
CA SER A 67 4.22 16.85 12.21
C SER A 67 3.21 16.65 11.08
N GLN A 68 3.66 16.11 9.95
CA GLN A 68 2.82 15.84 8.78
C GLN A 68 2.00 14.57 8.99
N LYS A 69 0.82 14.53 8.35
CA LYS A 69 -0.08 13.37 8.37
C LYS A 69 -0.09 12.68 7.01
N ILE A 70 -0.29 11.37 7.07
CA ILE A 70 -0.52 10.49 5.92
C ILE A 70 -1.78 9.67 6.14
#